data_AF-A0AAD6ZZ62-F1
#
_entry.id   AF-A0AAD6ZZ62-F1
#
_cell.length_a   1.000
_cell.length_b   1.000
_cell.length_c   1.000
_cell.angle_alpha   90.00
_cell.angle_beta   90.00
_cell.angle_gamma   90.00
#
_symmetry.space_group_name_H-M   'P 1'
#
loop_
_entity.id
_entity.type
_entity.pdbx_description
1 polymer ?
#
loop_
_entity_poly.entity_id
_entity_poly.type
_entity_poly.pdbx_seq_one_letter_code
_entity_poly.pdbx_strand_id
1 'polypeptide(L)'
;MKFTTILSVFTVVAGIGAARVDTNAARFARGLPPLAPVKRGSSVAGARRGSPSGTPPVQCKPLLQTCSAHSDCCSDLCILNVRFP
;
A
#
# COMPACT_ATOMS: atom_id res chain seq x y z
N MET A 1 44.43 -7.10 47.78
CA MET A 1 44.52 -6.30 46.53
C MET A 1 44.35 -7.11 45.23
N LYS A 2 44.09 -8.44 45.27
CA LYS A 2 43.98 -9.27 44.05
C LYS A 2 42.54 -9.38 43.49
N PHE A 3 41.53 -9.12 44.33
CA PHE A 3 40.11 -9.21 43.95
C PHE A 3 39.58 -7.97 43.21
N THR A 4 40.17 -6.80 43.45
CA THR A 4 39.79 -5.54 42.81
C THR A 4 40.08 -5.54 41.31
N THR A 5 41.16 -6.21 40.88
CA THR A 5 41.54 -6.34 39.47
C THR A 5 40.57 -7.22 38.69
N ILE A 6 39.99 -8.23 39.34
CA ILE A 6 39.03 -9.14 38.69
C ILE A 6 37.70 -8.40 38.43
N LEU A 7 37.26 -7.59 39.40
CA LEU A 7 36.05 -6.78 39.27
C LEU A 7 36.17 -5.71 38.17
N SER A 8 37.35 -5.10 37.95
CA SER A 8 37.53 -4.09 36.90
C SER A 8 37.55 -4.67 35.48
N VAL A 9 37.93 -5.94 35.31
CA VAL A 9 37.88 -6.59 33.99
C VAL A 9 36.45 -6.98 33.61
N PHE A 10 35.64 -7.43 34.58
CA PHE A 10 34.25 -7.82 34.32
C PHE A 10 33.34 -6.64 33.94
N THR A 11 33.57 -5.44 34.47
CA THR A 11 32.74 -4.26 34.14
C THR A 11 32.96 -3.74 32.71
N VAL A 12 34.11 -4.02 32.09
CA VAL A 12 34.41 -3.60 30.70
C VAL A 12 33.73 -4.51 29.66
N VAL A 13 33.56 -5.81 29.95
CA VAL A 13 32.97 -6.77 28.99
C VAL A 13 31.45 -6.65 28.90
N ALA A 14 30.77 -6.20 29.96
CA ALA A 14 29.31 -6.04 29.98
C ALA A 14 28.79 -4.89 29.08
N GLY A 15 29.66 -4.00 28.59
CA GLY A 15 29.26 -2.82 27.81
C GLY A 15 29.00 -3.06 26.31
N ILE A 16 29.39 -4.21 25.76
CA ILE A 16 29.40 -4.45 24.30
C ILE A 16 28.09 -5.08 23.77
N GLY A 17 27.20 -5.54 24.67
CA GLY A 17 26.04 -6.36 24.30
C GLY A 17 24.79 -5.62 23.81
N ALA A 18 24.72 -4.30 23.93
CA ALA A 18 23.54 -3.54 23.51
C ALA A 18 23.87 -2.72 22.27
N ALA A 19 23.89 -3.35 21.10
CA ALA A 19 23.72 -2.62 19.85
C ALA A 19 22.41 -1.86 19.98
N ARG A 20 22.47 -0.54 20.21
CA ARG A 20 21.27 0.29 20.24
C ARG A 20 20.64 0.15 18.87
N VAL A 21 19.54 -0.60 18.80
CA VAL A 21 18.68 -0.61 17.63
C VAL A 21 18.07 0.78 17.59
N ASP A 22 18.79 1.71 16.96
CA ASP A 22 18.34 3.06 16.73
C ASP A 22 17.01 2.97 15.98
N THR A 23 15.95 3.45 16.63
CA THR A 23 14.66 3.56 15.95
C THR A 23 14.77 4.63 14.88
N ASN A 24 13.99 4.50 13.80
CA ASN A 24 13.94 5.54 12.77
C ASN A 24 13.55 6.91 13.37
N ALA A 25 12.76 6.94 14.45
CA ALA A 25 12.44 8.15 15.21
C ALA A 25 13.69 8.82 15.79
N ALA A 26 14.60 8.07 16.42
CA ALA A 26 15.85 8.59 16.96
C ALA A 26 16.82 9.10 15.88
N ARG A 27 16.70 8.62 14.63
CA ARG A 27 17.49 9.10 13.48
C ARG A 27 16.95 10.42 12.94
N PHE A 28 15.62 10.54 12.83
CA PHE A 28 14.96 11.78 12.43
C PHE A 28 15.24 12.93 13.40
N ALA A 29 15.23 12.64 14.71
CA ALA A 29 15.58 13.64 15.73
C ALA A 29 17.01 14.20 15.57
N ARG A 30 17.89 13.47 14.87
CA ARG A 30 19.29 13.85 14.58
C ARG A 30 19.49 14.33 13.14
N GLY A 31 18.43 14.48 12.35
CA GLY A 31 18.53 14.85 10.93
C GLY A 31 19.17 13.77 10.04
N LEU A 32 19.30 12.54 10.53
CA LEU A 32 19.84 11.42 9.75
C LEU A 32 18.73 10.72 8.96
N PRO A 33 19.01 10.22 7.74
CA PRO A 33 18.03 9.48 6.95
C PRO A 33 17.61 8.18 7.67
N PRO A 34 16.36 7.71 7.51
CA PRO A 34 15.88 6.48 8.15
C PRO A 34 16.64 5.25 7.64
N LEU A 35 16.70 4.20 8.45
CA LEU A 35 17.21 2.90 8.02
C LEU A 35 16.17 2.20 7.15
N ALA A 36 16.66 1.43 6.17
CA ALA A 36 15.81 0.60 5.33
C ALA A 36 15.05 -0.43 6.18
N PRO A 37 13.78 -0.73 5.84
CA PRO A 37 13.00 -1.72 6.55
C PRO A 37 13.66 -3.10 6.43
N VAL A 38 13.87 -3.76 7.57
CA VAL A 38 14.26 -5.17 7.58
C VAL A 38 13.04 -5.98 7.14
N LYS A 39 13.18 -6.76 6.06
CA LYS A 39 12.12 -7.67 5.59
C LYS A 39 11.83 -8.70 6.67
N ARG A 40 10.79 -8.47 7.48
CA ARG A 40 10.20 -9.47 8.37
C ARG A 40 9.19 -10.27 7.56
N GLY A 41 9.66 -11.20 6.75
CA GLY A 41 8.78 -12.03 5.93
C GLY A 41 8.38 -13.32 6.63
N SER A 42 7.10 -13.45 7.03
CA SER A 42 6.41 -14.73 6.87
C SER A 42 5.89 -14.81 5.43
N SER A 43 5.70 -16.01 4.88
CA SER A 43 5.12 -16.17 3.55
C SER A 43 3.70 -15.57 3.52
N VAL A 44 3.54 -14.43 2.86
CA VAL A 44 2.21 -13.84 2.61
C VAL A 44 1.68 -14.46 1.33
N ALA A 45 0.52 -15.13 1.41
CA ALA A 45 -0.17 -15.58 0.21
C ALA A 45 -0.48 -14.37 -0.69
N GLY A 46 -0.09 -14.44 -1.96
CA GLY A 46 -0.35 -13.36 -2.91
C GLY A 46 -1.84 -13.06 -3.04
N ALA A 47 -2.20 -11.78 -3.20
CA ALA A 47 -3.57 -11.39 -3.47
C ALA A 47 -4.07 -12.01 -4.77
N ARG A 48 -5.31 -12.53 -4.77
CA ARG A 48 -5.94 -13.06 -5.98
C ARG A 48 -6.13 -11.91 -6.97
N ARG A 49 -5.71 -12.12 -8.23
CA ARG A 49 -5.98 -11.16 -9.32
C ARG A 49 -7.48 -11.23 -9.65
N GLY A 50 -8.16 -10.10 -9.64
CA GLY A 50 -9.55 -10.01 -10.10
C GLY A 50 -9.63 -10.18 -11.62
N SER A 51 -10.68 -10.85 -12.09
CA SER A 51 -11.07 -10.86 -13.50
C SER A 51 -12.17 -9.81 -13.73
N PRO A 52 -12.23 -9.15 -14.90
CA PRO A 52 -13.36 -8.29 -15.23
C PRO A 52 -14.67 -9.10 -15.20
N SER A 53 -15.77 -8.44 -14.83
CA SER A 53 -17.12 -9.00 -14.96
C SER A 53 -17.36 -9.33 -16.44
N GLY A 54 -17.68 -10.59 -16.74
CA GLY A 54 -17.95 -11.06 -18.11
C GLY A 54 -19.21 -10.50 -18.76
N THR A 55 -19.90 -9.56 -18.10
CA THR A 55 -21.02 -8.83 -18.68
C THR A 55 -20.47 -7.86 -19.73
N PRO A 56 -20.74 -8.05 -21.02
CA PRO A 56 -20.43 -7.03 -22.01
C PRO A 56 -21.14 -5.74 -21.60
N PRO A 57 -20.49 -4.56 -21.71
CA PRO A 57 -21.22 -3.32 -21.57
C PRO A 57 -22.35 -3.32 -22.60
N VAL A 58 -23.56 -3.03 -22.15
CA VAL A 58 -24.70 -2.81 -23.06
C VAL A 58 -24.23 -1.78 -24.08
N GLN A 59 -24.17 -2.17 -25.35
CA GLN A 59 -23.84 -1.27 -26.47
C GLN A 59 -25.02 -0.36 -26.72
N CYS A 60 -25.31 0.49 -25.76
CA CYS A 60 -26.32 1.52 -25.87
C CYS A 60 -25.62 2.86 -26.12
N LYS A 61 -26.23 3.71 -26.94
CA LYS A 61 -25.61 4.98 -27.33
C LYS A 61 -25.55 5.95 -26.13
N PRO A 62 -24.42 6.66 -25.92
CA PRO A 62 -24.30 7.70 -24.89
C PRO A 62 -25.25 8.88 -25.12
N LEU A 63 -25.38 9.74 -24.09
CA LEU A 63 -26.21 10.96 -24.11
C LEU A 63 -25.87 11.85 -25.32
N LEU A 64 -26.90 12.52 -25.89
CA LEU A 64 -26.82 13.38 -27.08
C LEU A 64 -26.45 12.70 -28.42
N GLN A 65 -26.40 11.38 -28.50
CA GLN A 65 -26.33 10.71 -29.82
C GLN A 65 -27.69 10.56 -30.47
N THR A 66 -27.70 10.51 -31.79
CA THR A 66 -28.90 10.27 -32.58
C THR A 66 -29.41 8.85 -32.37
N CYS A 67 -30.68 8.75 -31.99
CA CYS A 67 -31.38 7.49 -31.73
C CYS A 67 -32.53 7.30 -32.74
N SER A 68 -32.75 6.05 -33.17
CA SER A 68 -33.82 5.68 -34.10
C SER A 68 -34.95 4.94 -33.41
N ALA A 69 -34.62 4.18 -32.37
CA ALA A 69 -35.56 3.47 -31.50
C ALA A 69 -35.24 3.75 -30.03
N HIS A 70 -36.24 3.61 -29.15
CA HIS A 70 -36.05 3.80 -27.71
C HIS A 70 -35.02 2.82 -27.12
N SER A 71 -34.97 1.59 -27.65
CA SER A 71 -34.02 0.54 -27.29
C SER A 71 -32.56 0.85 -27.67
N ASP A 72 -32.31 1.88 -28.48
CA ASP A 72 -30.95 2.29 -28.84
C ASP A 72 -30.27 3.12 -27.72
N CYS A 73 -31.07 3.64 -26.78
CA CYS A 73 -30.64 4.50 -25.69
C CYS A 73 -30.48 3.70 -24.39
N CYS A 74 -29.42 3.97 -23.61
CA CYS A 74 -29.23 3.30 -22.31
C CYS A 74 -30.32 3.62 -21.25
N SER A 75 -31.23 4.56 -21.55
CA SER A 75 -32.32 4.96 -20.66
C SER A 75 -33.70 4.82 -21.29
N ASP A 76 -33.83 4.02 -22.36
CA ASP A 76 -35.10 3.73 -23.05
C ASP A 76 -35.94 4.97 -23.45
N LEU A 77 -35.28 6.12 -23.63
CA LEU A 77 -35.94 7.39 -23.92
C LEU A 77 -35.24 8.07 -25.09
N CYS A 78 -35.94 8.16 -26.22
CA CYS A 78 -35.51 8.86 -27.43
C CYS A 78 -36.60 9.88 -27.80
N ILE A 79 -36.31 11.18 -27.64
CA ILE A 79 -37.27 12.26 -27.92
C ILE A 79 -36.74 13.07 -29.10
N LEU A 80 -37.51 13.21 -30.18
CA LEU A 80 -37.10 13.99 -31.37
C LEU A 80 -35.76 13.54 -31.98
N ASN A 81 -35.49 12.23 -32.01
CA ASN A 81 -34.22 11.61 -32.46
C ASN A 81 -32.97 12.01 -31.65
N VAL A 82 -33.13 12.58 -30.45
CA VAL A 82 -32.02 12.95 -29.55
C VAL A 82 -32.36 12.52 -28.12
N ARG A 83 -31.35 12.06 -27.38
CA ARG A 83 -31.51 11.76 -25.95
C ARG A 83 -31.30 13.02 -25.11
N PHE A 84 -32.31 13.41 -24.33
CA PHE A 84 -32.20 14.44 -23.27
C PHE A 84 -31.64 13.81 -21.98
N PRO A 85 -30.92 14.59 -21.14
CA PRO A 85 -30.39 14.14 -19.86
C PRO A 85 -31.48 13.65 -18.90
#